data_AF-A0A355EMF3-F1
#
_entry.id   AF-A0A355EMF3-F1
#
_cell.length_a   1.000
_cell.length_b   1.000
_cell.length_c   1.000
_cell.angle_alpha   90.00
_cell.angle_beta   90.00
_cell.angle_gamma   90.00
#
_symmetry.space_group_name_H-M   'P 1'
#
loop_
_entity.id
_entity.type
_entity.pdbx_description
1 polymer ?
#
loop_
_entity_poly.entity_id
_entity_poly.type
_entity_poly.pdbx_seq_one_letter_code
_entity_poly.pdbx_strand_id
1 'polypeptide(L)'
;LFVFTGPIYCGEIKKTIGRNGVAVPSHLYKIVYDPARREAIAFAMPNEELNSQDMPWYIVTIRDIEAWTGLDFLSSLDPALQDAVETAKAGSLWN
;
A
#
# COMPACT_ATOMS: atom_id res chain seq x y z
N LEU A 1 1.02 16.23 -2.83
CA LEU A 1 1.08 14.76 -2.61
C LEU A 1 0.20 14.40 -1.43
N PHE A 2 -0.62 13.38 -1.59
CA PHE A 2 -1.35 12.73 -0.50
C PHE A 2 -0.70 11.37 -0.24
N VAL A 3 -0.57 11.01 1.03
CA VAL A 3 0.08 9.76 1.45
C VAL A 3 -0.84 8.99 2.38
N PHE A 4 -1.10 7.74 2.03
CA PHE A 4 -1.79 6.77 2.87
C PHE A 4 -0.80 5.69 3.27
N THR A 5 -0.82 5.30 4.54
CA THR A 5 0.09 4.26 5.04
C THR A 5 -0.55 3.52 6.18
N GLY A 6 -0.22 2.23 6.30
CA GLY A 6 -0.77 1.39 7.34
C GLY A 6 -0.25 -0.03 7.27
N PRO A 7 -0.73 -0.88 8.19
CA PRO A 7 -0.39 -2.29 8.24
C PRO A 7 -1.24 -3.11 7.26
N ILE A 8 -0.68 -4.25 6.85
CA ILE A 8 -1.44 -5.36 6.27
C ILE A 8 -1.26 -6.57 7.19
N TYR A 9 -2.37 -7.27 7.44
CA TYR A 9 -2.38 -8.55 8.16
C TYR A 9 -2.86 -9.65 7.21
N CYS A 10 -1.92 -10.42 6.67
CA CYS A 10 -2.24 -11.52 5.77
C CYS A 10 -2.69 -12.75 6.57
N GLY A 11 -4.00 -13.06 6.51
CA GLY A 11 -4.59 -14.18 7.23
C GLY A 11 -4.66 -13.94 8.75
N GLU A 12 -4.51 -15.01 9.52
CA GLU A 12 -4.54 -14.92 10.99
C GLU A 12 -3.30 -14.21 11.56
N ILE A 13 -3.48 -13.49 12.67
CA ILE A 13 -2.38 -12.80 13.37
C ILE A 13 -1.40 -13.86 13.93
N LYS A 14 -0.23 -13.96 13.31
CA LYS A 14 0.80 -14.96 13.68
C LYS A 14 1.64 -14.58 14.89
N LYS A 15 1.76 -13.28 15.18
CA LYS A 15 2.66 -12.77 16.22
C LYS A 15 2.06 -11.55 16.91
N THR A 16 2.18 -11.52 18.23
CA THR A 16 1.84 -10.37 19.07
C THR A 16 3.01 -10.05 20.01
N ILE A 17 3.07 -8.82 20.53
CA ILE A 17 4.11 -8.37 21.45
C ILE A 17 3.54 -7.66 22.68
N GLY A 18 4.27 -7.75 23.79
CA GLY A 18 3.92 -7.09 25.05
C GLY A 18 2.71 -7.71 25.77
N ARG A 19 2.43 -7.23 26.99
CA ARG A 19 1.32 -7.73 27.82
C ARG A 19 -0.06 -7.46 27.22
N ASN A 20 -0.17 -6.45 26.36
CA ASN A 20 -1.41 -6.06 25.71
C ASN A 20 -1.65 -6.80 24.38
N GLY A 21 -0.74 -7.72 23.97
CA GLY A 21 -0.92 -8.53 22.77
C GLY A 21 -0.98 -7.72 21.48
N VAL A 22 -0.14 -6.69 21.34
CA VAL A 22 -0.14 -5.82 20.14
C VAL A 22 0.25 -6.64 18.91
N ALA A 23 -0.63 -6.68 17.91
CA ALA A 23 -0.44 -7.48 16.70
C ALA A 23 0.71 -6.94 15.83
N VAL A 24 1.58 -7.85 15.37
CA VAL A 24 2.67 -7.53 14.44
C VAL A 24 2.16 -7.71 13.00
N PRO A 25 2.16 -6.65 12.17
CA PRO A 25 1.75 -6.75 10.76
C PRO A 25 2.63 -7.72 9.96
N SER A 26 2.07 -8.34 8.92
CA SER A 26 2.87 -9.09 7.95
C SER A 26 3.58 -8.16 6.97
N HIS A 27 2.92 -7.07 6.57
CA HIS A 27 3.46 -6.06 5.67
C HIS A 27 3.08 -4.66 6.13
N LEU A 28 3.78 -3.66 5.59
CA LEU A 28 3.40 -2.26 5.63
C LEU A 28 3.11 -1.81 4.21
N TYR A 29 2.07 -0.99 4.03
CA TYR A 29 1.80 -0.36 2.75
C TYR A 29 2.08 1.14 2.77
N LYS A 30 2.39 1.67 1.60
CA LYS A 30 2.45 3.12 1.37
C LYS A 30 1.92 3.45 -0.02
N ILE A 31 0.94 4.33 -0.08
CA ILE A 31 0.34 4.84 -1.31
C ILE A 31 0.67 6.33 -1.37
N VAL A 32 1.22 6.78 -2.49
CA VAL A 32 1.55 8.18 -2.75
C VAL A 32 0.78 8.61 -3.99
N TYR A 33 -0.15 9.56 -3.82
CA TYR A 33 -0.98 10.09 -4.90
C TYR A 33 -0.63 11.55 -5.18
N ASP A 34 -0.44 11.88 -6.46
CA ASP A 34 -0.33 13.24 -6.97
C ASP A 34 -1.63 13.66 -7.67
N PRO A 35 -2.45 14.55 -7.07
CA PRO A 35 -3.69 15.02 -7.68
C PRO A 35 -3.48 15.85 -8.95
N ALA A 36 -2.33 16.53 -9.09
CA ALA A 36 -2.05 17.37 -10.24
C ALA A 36 -1.76 16.52 -11.49
N ARG A 37 -1.03 15.41 -11.29
CA ARG A 37 -0.70 14.45 -12.35
C ARG A 37 -1.73 13.35 -12.51
N ARG A 38 -2.60 13.15 -11.50
CA ARG A 38 -3.56 12.04 -11.42
C ARG A 38 -2.86 10.68 -11.52
N GLU A 39 -1.74 10.57 -10.83
CA GLU A 39 -0.89 9.38 -10.81
C GLU A 39 -0.65 8.95 -9.36
N ALA A 40 -0.50 7.64 -9.15
CA ALA A 40 -0.13 7.09 -7.86
C ALA A 40 0.96 6.03 -8.00
N ILE A 41 1.76 5.88 -6.95
CA ILE A 41 2.62 4.72 -6.75
C ILE A 41 2.29 4.10 -5.39
N ALA A 42 2.25 2.77 -5.35
CA ALA A 42 1.90 2.00 -4.17
C ALA A 42 2.93 0.91 -3.90
N PHE A 43 3.22 0.70 -2.62
CA PHE A 43 4.15 -0.29 -2.12
C PHE A 43 3.47 -1.18 -1.09
N ALA A 44 3.79 -2.47 -1.10
CA ALA A 44 3.51 -3.41 -0.02
C ALA A 44 4.80 -4.15 0.34
N MET A 45 5.34 -3.82 1.51
CA MET A 45 6.68 -4.21 1.96
C MET A 45 6.56 -5.21 3.11
N PRO A 46 7.28 -6.34 3.10
CA PRO A 46 7.24 -7.26 4.24
C PRO A 46 7.79 -6.57 5.49
N ASN A 47 7.22 -6.91 6.64
CA ASN A 47 7.61 -6.32 7.93
C ASN A 47 8.90 -6.97 8.46
N GLU A 48 9.99 -6.78 7.72
CA GLU A 48 11.33 -7.29 7.97
C GLU A 48 12.37 -6.27 7.49
N GLU A 49 13.66 -6.58 7.63
CA GLU A 49 14.73 -5.71 7.17
C GLU A 49 14.77 -5.67 5.64
N LEU A 50 14.85 -4.46 5.07
CA LEU A 50 14.80 -4.23 3.62
C LEU A 50 16.00 -3.41 3.15
N ASN A 51 16.49 -3.70 1.95
CA ASN A 51 17.42 -2.81 1.27
C ASN A 51 16.65 -1.85 0.36
N SER A 52 17.09 -0.59 0.30
CA SER A 52 16.46 0.41 -0.59
C SER A 52 16.51 0.02 -2.07
N GLN A 53 17.46 -0.83 -2.47
CA GLN A 53 17.57 -1.35 -3.84
C GLN A 53 16.43 -2.29 -4.21
N ASP A 54 15.78 -2.91 -3.21
CA ASP A 54 14.70 -3.90 -3.41
C ASP A 54 13.33 -3.22 -3.53
N MET A 55 13.23 -1.90 -3.28
CA MET A 55 11.98 -1.14 -3.37
C MET A 55 11.16 -1.34 -4.66
N PRO A 56 11.77 -1.46 -5.86
CA PRO A 56 11.00 -1.75 -7.08
C PRO A 56 10.22 -3.07 -7.01
N TRP A 57 10.68 -4.07 -6.24
CA TRP A 57 10.03 -5.36 -6.11
C TRP A 57 8.75 -5.30 -5.27
N TYR A 58 8.64 -4.30 -4.39
CA TYR A 58 7.48 -4.10 -3.52
C TYR A 58 6.40 -3.23 -4.15
N ILE A 59 6.57 -2.80 -5.41
CA ILE A 59 5.57 -2.03 -6.14
C ILE A 59 4.38 -2.93 -6.48
N VAL A 60 3.21 -2.49 -6.04
CA VAL A 60 1.89 -3.12 -6.25
C VAL A 60 0.90 -2.08 -6.75
N THR A 61 -0.31 -2.49 -7.08
CA THR A 61 -1.41 -1.56 -7.36
C THR A 61 -2.07 -1.11 -6.05
N ILE A 62 -2.80 0.01 -6.06
CA ILE A 62 -3.62 0.38 -4.90
C ILE A 62 -4.71 -0.68 -4.70
N ARG A 63 -5.27 -1.20 -5.79
CA ARG A 63 -6.27 -2.27 -5.78
C ARG A 63 -5.81 -3.53 -5.05
N ASP A 64 -4.54 -3.91 -5.19
CA ASP A 64 -3.97 -5.03 -4.44
C ASP A 64 -4.02 -4.74 -2.93
N ILE A 65 -3.67 -3.51 -2.51
CA ILE A 65 -3.70 -3.10 -1.10
C ILE A 65 -5.14 -3.09 -0.58
N GLU A 66 -6.11 -2.60 -1.35
CA GLU A 66 -7.54 -2.64 -0.98
C GLU A 66 -8.03 -4.08 -0.78
N ALA A 67 -7.67 -4.98 -1.70
CA ALA A 67 -8.00 -6.39 -1.57
C ALA A 67 -7.41 -7.03 -0.31
N TRP A 68 -6.25 -6.57 0.17
CA TRP A 68 -5.59 -7.09 1.38
C TRP A 68 -6.02 -6.41 2.67
N THR A 69 -6.51 -5.18 2.62
CA THR A 69 -6.85 -4.37 3.80
C THR A 69 -8.34 -4.22 4.04
N GLY A 70 -9.16 -4.42 2.99
CA GLY A 70 -10.59 -4.12 3.00
C GLY A 70 -10.91 -2.62 3.03
N LEU A 71 -9.92 -1.76 2.77
CA LEU A 71 -10.09 -0.32 2.66
C LEU A 71 -10.44 0.08 1.23
N ASP A 72 -11.01 1.29 1.09
CA ASP A 72 -11.34 1.95 -0.17
C ASP A 72 -10.62 3.30 -0.19
N PHE A 73 -9.48 3.35 -0.89
CA PHE A 73 -8.65 4.55 -0.97
C PHE A 73 -9.16 5.45 -2.09
N LEU A 74 -8.83 6.75 -2.04
CA LEU A 74 -9.20 7.70 -3.10
C LEU A 74 -10.71 7.72 -3.45
N SER A 75 -11.57 7.20 -2.56
CA SER A 75 -13.03 7.05 -2.73
C SER A 75 -13.80 8.36 -2.89
N SER A 76 -13.14 9.51 -2.68
CA SER A 76 -13.67 10.83 -2.98
C SER A 76 -13.49 11.26 -4.45
N LEU A 77 -12.75 10.49 -5.25
CA LEU A 77 -12.54 10.77 -6.67
C LEU A 77 -13.75 10.33 -7.51
N ASP A 78 -13.81 10.82 -8.76
CA ASP A 78 -14.75 10.27 -9.75
C ASP A 78 -14.46 8.77 -9.96
N PRO A 79 -15.48 7.89 -10.07
CA PRO A 79 -15.27 6.45 -10.15
C PRO A 79 -14.38 5.99 -11.31
N ALA A 80 -14.44 6.65 -12.47
CA ALA A 80 -13.58 6.28 -13.60
C ALA A 80 -12.13 6.70 -13.37
N LEU A 81 -11.92 7.83 -12.70
CA LEU A 81 -10.58 8.27 -12.29
C LEU A 81 -10.01 7.39 -11.18
N GLN A 82 -10.83 7.05 -10.19
CA GLN A 82 -10.48 6.15 -9.10
C GLN A 82 -9.99 4.80 -9.66
N ASP A 83 -10.80 4.17 -10.52
CA ASP A 83 -10.48 2.89 -11.14
C ASP A 83 -9.18 2.93 -11.96
N ALA A 84 -8.99 4.00 -12.73
CA ALA A 84 -7.78 4.19 -13.53
C ALA A 84 -6.51 4.36 -12.68
N VAL A 85 -6.60 5.10 -11.56
CA VAL A 85 -5.45 5.31 -10.67
C VAL A 85 -5.16 4.05 -9.86
N GLU A 86 -6.17 3.33 -9.40
CA GLU A 86 -5.99 2.21 -8.48
C GLU A 86 -5.49 0.94 -9.14
N THR A 87 -5.78 0.74 -10.43
CA THR A 87 -5.34 -0.42 -11.21
C THR A 87 -3.96 -0.24 -11.83
N ALA A 88 -3.46 0.99 -11.91
CA ALA A 88 -2.19 1.28 -12.55
C ALA A 88 -1.00 0.79 -11.70
N LYS A 89 -0.21 -0.14 -12.24
CA LYS A 89 1.08 -0.53 -11.67
C LYS A 89 2.18 0.42 -12.16
N ALA A 90 2.39 1.51 -11.43
CA ALA A 90 3.24 2.63 -11.88
C ALA A 90 4.75 2.45 -11.57
N GLY A 91 5.35 1.33 -12.00
CA GLY A 91 6.76 1.04 -11.74
C GLY A 91 7.75 2.07 -12.31
N SER A 92 7.36 2.78 -13.37
CA SER A 92 8.18 3.84 -13.99
C SER A 92 8.33 5.09 -13.12
N LEU A 93 7.45 5.31 -12.13
CA LEU A 93 7.51 6.47 -11.23
C LEU A 93 8.60 6.34 -10.14
N TRP A 94 9.21 5.17 -10.00
CA TRP A 94 10.27 4.91 -9.01
C TRP A 94 11.69 5.17 -9.52
N ASN A 95 11.85 5.65 -10.76
CA ASN A 95 13.16 5.93 -11.39
C ASN A 95 13.52 7.42 -11.38
#